data_AF-A0A9P1FCV0-F1
#
_entry.id   AF-A0A9P1FCV0-F1
#
_cell.length_a   1.000
_cell.length_b   1.000
_cell.length_c   1.000
_cell.angle_alpha   90.00
_cell.angle_beta   90.00
_cell.angle_gamma   90.00
#
_symmetry.space_group_name_H-M   'P 1'
#
loop_
_entity.id
_entity.type
_entity.pdbx_description
1 polymer ?
#
loop_
_entity_poly.entity_id
_entity_poly.type
_entity_poly.pdbx_seq_one_letter_code
_entity_poly.pdbx_strand_id
1 'polypeptide(L)'
;MSELDHYDYALPRELIAQQPLKNRADARLLVVDRRSGELTHAHVRDLPELLNPADCLVLNDTLVVAARLIGRRKSTSGRWEGLFLSVDDDGFWRIICKTRGKLAPGDAITLIDREAQEDIELWLLEKQEGGVWVALPKSDESPWDILDRLGRVPLPNYIRKGEMIDEDRQHYQTVFARAPGSAAAPTAGLHFTEALLTQLKSQGLDTATVTLHVGLDTFRPVKVDTLAEHQMHSEWCQVDEEAVSTIKRRRSSGGRIISVGTTTLRVLETAARGGELQPFRGSTDLFIRPPFEFHTTDALLTNFHLPRSTLLVLVRTFGGDELIQRAYQEAIQEDYRFYSYGDAMLFKNLGYPLRLPSVSPPPPPHHCQPTINRAILCPNGSPLRTSFARIRTMSQVQTERVLVVPTPVFHDIGHFQGFSQDAQRYLDGLLRDEHLSFRARHEVEEDPSFKQLIPYVIFRYTDPQNGDMVFQYTRGTGQGEGRLHRKRSIGIGGHISSEDADNRTGTAAYEIGLQRELSEEVAIETEFDASCVGLINDDDTEVGRVHLGIVHIYDVKQPAISPRETDIAEAGFEPIDALLANQKQFETWSQICLEALFG
;
A
#
# COMPACT_ATOMS: atom_id res chain seq x y z
N MET A 1 -22.88 -19.63 16.84
CA MET A 1 -22.15 -18.38 17.07
C MET A 1 -21.09 -18.31 15.99
N SER A 2 -21.03 -17.19 15.29
CA SER A 2 -19.97 -16.96 14.30
C SER A 2 -18.63 -16.73 15.01
N GLU A 3 -17.52 -16.82 14.26
CA GLU A 3 -16.20 -16.46 14.80
C GLU A 3 -16.19 -14.99 15.26
N LEU A 4 -16.92 -14.13 14.54
CA LEU A 4 -17.04 -12.71 14.88
C LEU A 4 -17.80 -12.45 16.21
N ASP A 5 -18.75 -13.30 16.61
CA ASP A 5 -19.46 -13.17 17.89
C ASP A 5 -18.49 -13.27 19.09
N HIS A 6 -17.34 -13.94 18.92
CA HIS A 6 -16.28 -14.00 19.94
C HIS A 6 -15.68 -12.62 20.24
N TYR A 7 -15.71 -11.72 19.26
CA TYR A 7 -15.22 -10.34 19.34
C TYR A 7 -16.32 -9.32 19.68
N ASP A 8 -17.47 -9.78 20.15
CA ASP A 8 -18.55 -8.92 20.60
C ASP A 8 -18.50 -8.65 22.10
N TYR A 9 -18.96 -7.47 22.52
CA TYR A 9 -19.15 -7.12 23.92
C TYR A 9 -20.13 -5.95 24.06
N ALA A 10 -20.82 -5.88 25.20
CA ALA A 10 -21.78 -4.81 25.46
C ALA A 10 -21.04 -3.50 25.81
N LEU A 11 -21.06 -2.53 24.89
CA LEU A 11 -20.51 -1.19 25.11
C LEU A 11 -21.65 -0.18 25.32
N PRO A 12 -21.82 0.38 26.53
CA PRO A 12 -22.76 1.48 26.77
C PRO A 12 -22.42 2.70 25.90
N ARG A 13 -23.43 3.34 25.30
CA ARG A 13 -23.23 4.42 24.33
C ARG A 13 -22.62 5.67 24.98
N GLU A 14 -22.93 5.90 26.24
CA GLU A 14 -22.44 6.98 27.09
C GLU A 14 -20.93 6.92 27.31
N LEU A 15 -20.31 5.74 27.21
CA LEU A 15 -18.86 5.58 27.32
C LEU A 15 -18.13 5.95 26.03
N ILE A 16 -18.82 6.12 24.89
CA ILE A 16 -18.20 6.51 23.62
C ILE A 16 -17.93 8.03 23.62
N ALA A 17 -16.66 8.41 23.78
CA ALA A 17 -16.27 9.81 23.89
C ALA A 17 -16.59 10.61 22.62
N GLN A 18 -17.35 11.70 22.80
CA GLN A 18 -17.76 12.59 21.72
C GLN A 18 -16.82 13.78 21.53
N GLN A 19 -15.94 14.07 22.50
CA GLN A 19 -14.97 15.17 22.47
C GLN A 19 -13.72 14.76 23.26
N PRO A 20 -12.52 15.23 22.89
CA PRO A 20 -11.31 14.96 23.68
C PRO A 20 -11.37 15.67 25.04
N LEU A 21 -10.52 15.25 25.97
CA LEU A 21 -10.28 16.04 27.18
C LEU A 21 -9.55 17.35 26.84
N LYS A 22 -9.81 18.39 27.64
CA LYS A 22 -9.16 19.72 27.46
C LYS A 22 -7.64 19.62 27.49
N ASN A 23 -7.10 18.84 28.42
CA ASN A 23 -5.71 18.40 28.39
C ASN A 23 -5.69 16.91 28.02
N ARG A 24 -5.18 16.60 26.83
CA ARG A 24 -5.25 15.23 26.29
C ARG A 24 -4.41 14.22 27.08
N ALA A 25 -3.33 14.68 27.73
CA ALA A 25 -2.51 13.84 28.59
C ALA A 25 -3.23 13.45 29.91
N ASP A 26 -4.34 14.08 30.24
CA ASP A 26 -5.16 13.72 31.41
C ASP A 26 -6.07 12.50 31.13
N ALA A 27 -6.07 11.96 29.90
CA ALA A 27 -6.78 10.73 29.58
C ALA A 27 -6.30 9.58 30.47
N ARG A 28 -7.23 8.72 30.89
CA ARG A 28 -6.88 7.53 31.67
C ARG A 28 -6.11 6.57 30.77
N LEU A 29 -5.27 5.77 31.41
CA LEU A 29 -4.46 4.74 30.79
C LEU A 29 -4.69 3.44 31.55
N LEU A 30 -5.18 2.40 30.86
CA LEU A 30 -5.19 1.05 31.40
C LEU A 30 -3.90 0.35 30.99
N VAL A 31 -3.01 0.10 31.94
CA VAL A 31 -1.76 -0.61 31.71
C VAL A 31 -2.05 -2.11 31.83
N VAL A 32 -1.74 -2.85 30.77
CA VAL A 32 -1.93 -4.29 30.67
C VAL A 32 -0.56 -4.96 30.64
N ASP A 33 -0.17 -5.63 31.73
CA ASP A 33 1.05 -6.43 31.74
C ASP A 33 0.76 -7.82 31.18
N ARG A 34 1.24 -8.09 29.95
CA ARG A 34 0.97 -9.37 29.27
C ARG A 34 1.65 -10.56 29.93
N ARG A 35 2.67 -10.34 30.77
CA ARG A 35 3.42 -11.41 31.43
C ARG A 35 2.76 -11.82 32.74
N SER A 36 2.39 -10.86 33.59
CA SER A 36 1.73 -11.16 34.88
C SER A 36 0.21 -11.30 34.73
N GLY A 37 -0.37 -10.73 33.68
CA GLY A 37 -1.81 -10.59 33.51
C GLY A 37 -2.44 -9.52 34.40
N GLU A 38 -1.61 -8.64 35.00
CA GLU A 38 -2.01 -7.54 35.87
C GLU A 38 -2.57 -6.36 35.06
N LEU A 39 -3.60 -5.73 35.61
CA LEU A 39 -4.25 -4.53 35.08
C LEU A 39 -4.02 -3.39 36.08
N THR A 40 -3.51 -2.26 35.61
CA THR A 40 -3.20 -1.10 36.46
C THR A 40 -3.80 0.17 35.85
N HIS A 41 -4.49 0.95 36.67
CA HIS A 41 -5.04 2.24 36.27
C HIS A 41 -4.03 3.37 36.46
N ALA A 42 -3.78 4.13 35.40
CA ALA A 42 -2.89 5.28 35.37
C ALA A 42 -3.49 6.38 34.47
N HIS A 43 -2.70 7.39 34.12
CA HIS A 43 -3.01 8.39 33.10
C HIS A 43 -1.92 8.44 32.02
N VAL A 44 -2.23 9.01 30.86
CA VAL A 44 -1.25 9.19 29.79
C VAL A 44 -0.10 10.09 30.22
N ARG A 45 -0.35 11.10 31.08
CA ARG A 45 0.71 11.95 31.65
C ARG A 45 1.75 11.16 32.46
N ASP A 46 1.42 9.95 32.90
CA ASP A 46 2.29 9.09 33.72
C ASP A 46 3.23 8.23 32.85
N LEU A 47 3.15 8.31 31.51
CA LEU A 47 4.06 7.61 30.59
C LEU A 47 5.55 7.78 30.92
N PRO A 48 6.06 8.96 31.37
CA PRO A 48 7.46 9.12 31.76
C PRO A 48 7.90 8.20 32.91
N GLU A 49 6.98 7.68 33.72
CA GLU A 49 7.25 6.72 34.79
C GLU A 49 7.08 5.26 34.34
N LEU A 50 6.32 5.03 33.27
CA LEU A 50 5.97 3.70 32.76
C LEU A 50 6.91 3.21 31.64
N LEU A 51 7.62 4.13 30.99
CA LEU A 51 8.53 3.88 29.88
C LEU A 51 10.00 3.91 30.32
N ASN A 52 10.84 3.15 29.63
CA ASN A 52 12.27 3.16 29.87
C ASN A 52 12.94 4.19 28.96
N PRO A 53 13.97 4.91 29.43
CA PRO A 53 14.79 5.80 28.59
C PRO A 53 15.36 5.18 27.31
N ALA A 54 15.59 3.86 27.32
CA ALA A 54 16.12 3.14 26.17
C ALA A 54 15.06 2.89 25.07
N ASP A 55 13.77 3.04 25.39
CA ASP A 55 12.68 2.72 24.48
C ASP A 55 12.62 3.68 23.27
N CYS A 56 11.88 3.24 22.24
CA CYS A 56 11.57 4.03 21.05
C CYS A 56 10.05 4.08 20.85
N LEU A 57 9.47 5.29 20.79
CA LEU A 57 8.08 5.47 20.37
C LEU A 57 8.03 5.58 18.84
N VAL A 58 7.23 4.74 18.21
CA VAL A 58 6.96 4.85 16.77
C VAL A 58 5.61 5.53 16.58
N LEU A 59 5.61 6.63 15.82
CA LEU A 59 4.48 7.55 15.68
C LEU A 59 4.01 7.59 14.22
N ASN A 60 2.70 7.54 13.97
CA ASN A 60 2.14 7.84 12.64
C ASN A 60 2.03 9.35 12.45
N ASP A 61 2.89 9.94 11.60
CA ASP A 61 2.99 11.39 11.38
C ASP A 61 2.02 11.93 10.33
N THR A 62 1.02 11.14 9.93
CA THR A 62 0.05 11.59 8.94
C THR A 62 -0.77 12.80 9.42
N LEU A 63 -1.04 13.71 8.49
CA LEU A 63 -1.83 14.90 8.67
C LEU A 63 -3.21 14.71 8.03
N VAL A 64 -4.24 14.98 8.81
CA VAL A 64 -5.64 14.84 8.42
C VAL A 64 -6.01 16.02 7.52
N VAL A 65 -6.46 15.70 6.32
CA VAL A 65 -6.93 16.70 5.37
C VAL A 65 -8.41 16.95 5.62
N ALA A 66 -8.84 18.21 5.51
CA ALA A 66 -10.26 18.59 5.55
C ALA A 66 -10.98 18.15 4.26
N ALA A 67 -10.96 16.86 3.96
CA ALA A 67 -11.32 16.29 2.67
C ALA A 67 -12.84 16.16 2.44
N ARG A 68 -13.67 16.37 3.48
CA ARG A 68 -15.13 16.28 3.32
C ARG A 68 -15.69 17.59 2.78
N LEU A 69 -16.37 17.48 1.64
CA LEU A 69 -17.04 18.57 0.96
C LEU A 69 -18.55 18.41 1.08
N ILE A 70 -19.25 19.53 1.23
CA ILE A 70 -20.71 19.58 1.22
C ILE A 70 -21.11 20.46 0.05
N GLY A 71 -22.18 20.08 -0.64
CA GLY A 71 -22.66 20.83 -1.78
C GLY A 71 -24.11 20.53 -2.12
N ARG A 72 -24.57 21.11 -3.24
CA ARG A 72 -25.88 20.87 -3.82
C ARG A 72 -25.75 20.57 -5.30
N ARG A 73 -26.52 19.60 -5.78
CA ARG A 73 -26.62 19.32 -7.21
C ARG A 73 -27.28 20.50 -7.92
N LYS A 74 -26.63 21.06 -8.94
CA LYS A 74 -27.16 22.20 -9.69
C LYS A 74 -28.49 21.89 -10.39
N SER A 75 -28.65 20.65 -10.85
CA SER A 75 -29.85 20.19 -11.58
C SER A 75 -31.10 20.00 -10.71
N THR A 76 -30.95 19.69 -9.42
CA THR A 76 -32.06 19.28 -8.54
C THR A 76 -32.11 20.01 -7.20
N SER A 77 -31.09 20.82 -6.90
CA SER A 77 -30.83 21.41 -5.58
C SER A 77 -30.72 20.38 -4.44
N GLY A 78 -30.61 19.08 -4.76
CA GLY A 78 -30.47 18.01 -3.79
C GLY A 78 -29.13 18.07 -3.07
N ARG A 79 -29.12 17.76 -1.76
CA ARG A 79 -27.90 17.68 -0.94
C ARG A 79 -26.92 16.66 -1.52
N TRP A 80 -25.65 17.04 -1.57
CA TRP A 80 -24.53 16.22 -1.98
C TRP A 80 -23.42 16.33 -0.94
N GLU A 81 -22.71 15.21 -0.73
CA GLU A 81 -21.49 15.16 0.07
C GLU A 81 -20.40 14.47 -0.76
N GLY A 82 -19.18 14.98 -0.64
CA GLY A 82 -18.01 14.43 -1.31
C GLY A 82 -16.89 14.16 -0.31
N LEU A 83 -16.08 13.14 -0.56
CA LEU A 83 -14.83 12.89 0.14
C LEU A 83 -13.70 12.93 -0.86
N PHE A 84 -12.91 14.01 -0.82
CA PHE A 84 -11.70 14.17 -1.61
C PHE A 84 -10.70 13.07 -1.24
N LEU A 85 -10.12 12.40 -2.24
CA LEU A 85 -9.12 11.36 -2.07
C LEU A 85 -7.74 11.86 -2.48
N SER A 86 -7.65 12.41 -3.68
CA SER A 86 -6.43 12.96 -4.25
C SER A 86 -6.75 13.91 -5.41
N VAL A 87 -5.72 14.60 -5.86
CA VAL A 87 -5.73 15.42 -7.07
C VAL A 87 -4.54 14.98 -7.93
N ASP A 88 -4.73 14.89 -9.23
CA ASP A 88 -3.64 14.69 -10.18
C ASP A 88 -3.01 16.02 -10.64
N ASP A 89 -1.96 15.93 -11.46
CA ASP A 89 -1.21 17.09 -11.94
C ASP A 89 -2.03 18.02 -12.86
N ASP A 90 -3.10 17.52 -13.46
CA ASP A 90 -4.02 18.27 -14.32
C ASP A 90 -5.14 18.96 -13.51
N GLY A 91 -5.19 18.74 -12.20
CA GLY A 91 -6.17 19.33 -11.30
C GLY A 91 -7.48 18.55 -11.21
N PHE A 92 -7.55 17.33 -11.75
CA PHE A 92 -8.72 16.47 -11.56
C PHE A 92 -8.69 15.82 -10.20
N TRP A 93 -9.83 15.90 -9.53
CA TRP A 93 -10.03 15.38 -8.19
C TRP A 93 -10.59 13.98 -8.28
N ARG A 94 -10.01 13.05 -7.52
CA ARG A 94 -10.62 11.77 -7.20
C ARG A 94 -11.49 11.95 -5.96
N ILE A 95 -12.79 11.72 -6.09
CA ILE A 95 -13.77 11.99 -5.03
C ILE A 95 -14.82 10.89 -4.88
N ILE A 96 -15.12 10.48 -3.65
CA ILE A 96 -16.28 9.61 -3.38
C ILE A 96 -17.50 10.48 -3.14
N CYS A 97 -18.55 10.25 -3.91
CA CYS A 97 -19.78 11.03 -3.85
C CYS A 97 -20.91 10.30 -3.11
N LYS A 98 -21.65 11.03 -2.27
CA LYS A 98 -22.87 10.57 -1.61
C LYS A 98 -24.00 11.57 -1.83
N THR A 99 -25.08 11.12 -2.46
CA THR A 99 -26.28 11.94 -2.66
C THR A 99 -27.54 11.07 -2.72
N ARG A 100 -28.72 11.71 -2.69
CA ARG A 100 -29.98 11.04 -3.01
C ARG A 100 -30.18 11.07 -4.53
N GLY A 101 -30.53 9.91 -5.09
CA GLY A 101 -30.67 9.72 -6.53
C GLY A 101 -29.35 9.35 -7.21
N LYS A 102 -29.39 9.19 -8.54
CA LYS A 102 -28.21 8.82 -9.34
C LYS A 102 -27.48 10.08 -9.82
N LEU A 103 -26.15 10.04 -9.71
CA LEU A 103 -25.24 10.99 -10.35
C LEU A 103 -24.92 10.49 -11.77
N ALA A 104 -24.72 11.41 -12.69
CA ALA A 104 -24.31 11.13 -14.06
C ALA A 104 -23.08 11.96 -14.46
N PRO A 105 -22.21 11.47 -15.36
CA PRO A 105 -21.23 12.30 -16.06
C PRO A 105 -21.84 13.62 -16.55
N GLY A 106 -21.16 14.72 -16.28
CA GLY A 106 -21.61 16.09 -16.57
C GLY A 106 -22.44 16.77 -15.46
N ASP A 107 -22.81 16.06 -14.38
CA ASP A 107 -23.49 16.70 -13.25
C ASP A 107 -22.57 17.76 -12.60
N ALA A 108 -23.10 18.95 -12.39
CA ALA A 108 -22.43 20.02 -11.65
C ALA A 108 -22.92 20.10 -10.20
N ILE A 109 -21.98 20.24 -9.27
CA ILE A 109 -22.22 20.39 -7.83
C ILE A 109 -21.77 21.79 -7.41
N THR A 110 -22.64 22.58 -6.80
CA THR A 110 -22.25 23.82 -6.13
C THR A 110 -21.74 23.48 -4.74
N LEU A 111 -20.47 23.73 -4.46
CA LEU A 111 -19.87 23.52 -3.13
C LEU A 111 -20.33 24.61 -2.16
N ILE A 112 -20.45 24.22 -0.90
CA ILE A 112 -20.94 25.06 0.18
C ILE A 112 -19.86 25.14 1.26
N ASP A 113 -19.49 26.37 1.59
CA ASP A 113 -18.53 26.68 2.65
C ASP A 113 -19.07 26.33 4.05
N ARG A 114 -18.32 26.67 5.10
CA ARG A 114 -18.69 26.33 6.49
C ARG A 114 -19.82 27.23 7.01
N GLU A 115 -19.95 28.43 6.48
CA GLU A 115 -20.95 29.45 6.75
C GLU A 115 -22.25 29.24 5.96
N ALA A 116 -22.34 28.13 5.23
CA ALA A 116 -23.47 27.72 4.40
C ALA A 116 -23.73 28.61 3.16
N GLN A 117 -22.69 29.28 2.65
CA GLN A 117 -22.72 30.04 1.41
C GLN A 117 -22.23 29.19 0.23
N GLU A 118 -22.84 29.43 -0.93
CA GLU A 118 -22.40 28.82 -2.19
C GLU A 118 -21.09 29.47 -2.64
N ASP A 119 -20.17 28.63 -3.12
CA ASP A 119 -18.86 29.07 -3.56
C ASP A 119 -18.55 28.53 -4.97
N ILE A 120 -17.60 27.61 -5.13
CA ILE A 120 -17.23 27.10 -6.46
C ILE A 120 -18.15 25.97 -6.95
N GLU A 121 -18.16 25.77 -8.27
CA GLU A 121 -18.78 24.60 -8.91
C GLU A 121 -17.76 23.47 -9.06
N LEU A 122 -18.18 22.22 -8.87
CA LEU A 122 -17.41 21.00 -9.10
C LEU A 122 -18.13 20.15 -10.15
N TRP A 123 -17.48 19.88 -11.27
CA TRP A 123 -18.04 19.11 -12.39
C TRP A 123 -17.67 17.64 -12.22
N LEU A 124 -18.64 16.75 -12.20
CA LEU A 124 -18.40 15.31 -12.20
C LEU A 124 -18.22 14.84 -13.64
N LEU A 125 -17.05 14.31 -13.99
CA LEU A 125 -16.69 13.96 -15.36
C LEU A 125 -16.94 12.49 -15.64
N GLU A 126 -16.40 11.62 -14.81
CA GLU A 126 -16.44 10.18 -15.01
C GLU A 126 -16.61 9.47 -13.67
N LYS A 127 -17.29 8.33 -13.68
CA LYS A 127 -17.34 7.42 -12.56
C LYS A 127 -16.45 6.21 -12.85
N GLN A 128 -15.45 6.01 -12.01
CA GLN A 128 -14.54 4.88 -12.05
C GLN A 128 -15.02 3.76 -11.11
N GLU A 129 -14.26 2.67 -11.09
CA GLU A 129 -14.48 1.55 -10.19
C GLU A 129 -14.42 1.97 -8.71
N GLY A 130 -14.96 1.12 -7.83
CA GLY A 130 -15.02 1.41 -6.39
C GLY A 130 -15.93 2.59 -6.01
N GLY A 131 -16.63 3.20 -6.97
CA GLY A 131 -17.52 4.35 -6.74
C GLY A 131 -16.81 5.70 -6.68
N VAL A 132 -15.55 5.76 -7.10
CA VAL A 132 -14.77 7.00 -7.22
C VAL A 132 -15.25 7.78 -8.44
N TRP A 133 -15.33 9.10 -8.31
CA TRP A 133 -15.60 10.02 -9.40
C TRP A 133 -14.34 10.83 -9.71
N VAL A 134 -14.10 11.05 -11.00
CA VAL A 134 -13.20 12.09 -11.49
C VAL A 134 -14.01 13.38 -11.56
N ALA A 135 -13.54 14.43 -10.90
CA ALA A 135 -14.22 15.70 -10.83
C ALA A 135 -13.28 16.88 -11.09
N LEU A 136 -13.77 17.95 -11.68
CA LEU A 136 -12.98 19.15 -11.96
C LEU A 136 -13.58 20.37 -11.26
N PRO A 137 -12.87 21.03 -10.34
CA PRO A 137 -13.33 22.29 -9.77
C PRO A 137 -13.31 23.38 -10.85
N LYS A 138 -14.34 24.23 -10.85
CA LYS A 138 -14.41 25.42 -11.69
C LYS A 138 -13.71 26.60 -11.01
N SER A 139 -12.41 26.42 -10.76
CA SER A 139 -11.52 27.43 -10.18
C SER A 139 -10.08 27.11 -10.58
N ASP A 140 -9.25 28.14 -10.68
CA ASP A 140 -7.79 28.01 -10.88
C ASP A 140 -7.02 27.98 -9.54
N GLU A 141 -7.74 28.00 -8.40
CA GLU A 141 -7.15 27.87 -7.06
C GLU A 141 -6.53 26.50 -6.84
N SER A 142 -5.50 26.45 -5.98
CA SER A 142 -4.93 25.19 -5.51
C SER A 142 -6.02 24.34 -4.85
N PRO A 143 -6.05 23.00 -5.10
CA PRO A 143 -6.96 22.10 -4.41
C PRO A 143 -6.89 22.23 -2.88
N TRP A 144 -5.69 22.48 -2.36
CA TRP A 144 -5.44 22.65 -0.94
C TRP A 144 -6.06 23.93 -0.38
N ASP A 145 -6.07 25.03 -1.13
CA ASP A 145 -6.69 26.29 -0.73
C ASP A 145 -8.23 26.14 -0.69
N ILE A 146 -8.79 25.43 -1.68
CA ILE A 146 -10.21 25.11 -1.73
C ILE A 146 -10.60 24.21 -0.54
N LEU A 147 -9.82 23.16 -0.25
CA LEU A 147 -10.07 22.27 0.89
C LEU A 147 -9.89 22.99 2.23
N ASP A 148 -8.94 23.90 2.36
CA ASP A 148 -8.76 24.66 3.59
C ASP A 148 -9.99 25.53 3.90
N ARG A 149 -10.54 26.14 2.85
CA ARG A 149 -11.69 27.05 2.91
C ARG A 149 -13.03 26.33 3.04
N LEU A 150 -13.31 25.35 2.18
CA LEU A 150 -14.61 24.67 2.06
C LEU A 150 -14.66 23.33 2.79
N GLY A 151 -13.51 22.71 2.93
CA GLY A 151 -13.36 21.39 3.49
C GLY A 151 -13.72 21.32 4.96
N ARG A 152 -14.19 20.14 5.34
CA ARG A 152 -14.48 19.73 6.71
C ARG A 152 -13.67 18.49 7.02
N VAL A 153 -13.17 18.39 8.25
CA VAL A 153 -12.54 17.17 8.76
C VAL A 153 -13.57 16.03 8.63
N PRO A 154 -13.24 14.94 7.93
CA PRO A 154 -14.17 13.83 7.74
C PRO A 154 -14.20 12.99 9.02
N LEU A 155 -14.93 13.48 10.03
CA LEU A 155 -15.11 12.76 11.28
C LEU A 155 -15.89 11.47 11.05
N PRO A 156 -15.48 10.36 11.67
CA PRO A 156 -16.27 9.15 11.63
C PRO A 156 -17.64 9.31 12.32
N ASN A 157 -18.63 8.54 11.86
CA ASN A 157 -20.04 8.73 12.24
C ASN A 157 -20.36 8.58 13.74
N TYR A 158 -19.52 7.90 14.53
CA TYR A 158 -19.75 7.78 15.96
C TYR A 158 -19.34 9.04 16.74
N ILE A 159 -18.60 9.98 16.13
CA ILE A 159 -18.30 11.31 16.68
C ILE A 159 -19.35 12.26 16.16
N ARG A 160 -20.34 12.62 16.98
CA ARG A 160 -21.39 13.60 16.63
C ARG A 160 -22.02 13.35 15.25
N LYS A 161 -22.21 12.10 14.83
CA LYS A 161 -22.76 11.75 13.51
C LYS A 161 -21.91 12.25 12.32
N GLY A 162 -20.61 12.40 12.53
CA GLY A 162 -19.66 12.94 11.57
C GLY A 162 -19.72 14.46 11.45
N GLU A 163 -20.44 15.17 12.32
CA GLU A 163 -20.54 16.62 12.29
C GLU A 163 -19.34 17.28 12.98
N MET A 164 -18.59 18.04 12.18
CA MET A 164 -17.42 18.80 12.59
C MET A 164 -17.82 20.13 13.26
N ILE A 165 -17.10 20.50 14.31
CA ILE A 165 -17.01 21.86 14.88
C ILE A 165 -15.61 22.42 14.58
N ASP A 166 -15.43 23.74 14.62
CA ASP A 166 -14.19 24.36 14.19
C ASP A 166 -12.95 23.88 14.97
N GLU A 167 -13.12 23.59 16.27
CA GLU A 167 -12.04 23.07 17.10
C GLU A 167 -11.53 21.69 16.64
N ASP A 168 -12.32 20.89 15.91
CA ASP A 168 -11.89 19.57 15.42
C ASP A 168 -10.72 19.66 14.44
N ARG A 169 -10.56 20.78 13.73
CA ARG A 169 -9.41 21.00 12.85
C ARG A 169 -8.08 20.93 13.61
N GLN A 170 -8.10 21.29 14.89
CA GLN A 170 -6.94 21.19 15.78
C GLN A 170 -7.02 19.94 16.67
N HIS A 171 -8.23 19.58 17.11
CA HIS A 171 -8.47 18.50 18.06
C HIS A 171 -8.36 17.10 17.46
N TYR A 172 -8.71 16.94 16.19
CA TYR A 172 -8.59 15.68 15.45
C TYR A 172 -7.26 15.60 14.67
N GLN A 173 -6.19 16.08 15.30
CA GLN A 173 -4.84 16.08 14.75
C GLN A 173 -3.82 15.79 15.85
N THR A 174 -2.82 14.95 15.54
CA THR A 174 -1.67 14.72 16.41
C THR A 174 -0.70 15.90 16.36
N VAL A 175 -0.02 16.19 17.48
CA VAL A 175 0.92 17.33 17.58
C VAL A 175 2.21 17.14 16.77
N PHE A 176 2.42 15.96 16.19
CA PHE A 176 3.58 15.60 15.39
C PHE A 176 3.23 15.32 13.93
N ALA A 177 2.03 15.67 13.49
CA ALA A 177 1.60 15.47 12.12
C ALA A 177 2.32 16.39 11.13
N ARG A 178 2.72 15.81 10.00
CA ARG A 178 3.54 16.48 8.97
C ARG A 178 3.13 16.09 7.55
N ALA A 179 2.76 14.83 7.32
CA ALA A 179 2.53 14.30 5.98
C ALA A 179 1.03 14.34 5.59
N PRO A 180 0.57 15.31 4.78
CA PRO A 180 -0.83 15.43 4.39
C PRO A 180 -1.28 14.23 3.55
N GLY A 181 -2.49 13.74 3.81
CA GLY A 181 -3.12 12.72 2.96
C GLY A 181 -4.11 11.81 3.68
N SER A 182 -4.20 11.90 5.02
CA SER A 182 -5.14 11.05 5.76
C SER A 182 -6.56 11.61 5.79
N ALA A 183 -7.55 10.74 5.68
CA ALA A 183 -8.93 11.10 6.00
C ALA A 183 -9.15 11.05 7.51
N ALA A 184 -8.52 10.12 8.24
CA ALA A 184 -8.74 10.00 9.67
C ALA A 184 -7.45 10.16 10.49
N ALA A 185 -7.58 10.61 11.74
CA ALA A 185 -6.43 10.75 12.63
C ALA A 185 -5.95 9.38 13.13
N PRO A 186 -4.64 9.17 13.34
CA PRO A 186 -4.14 8.05 14.15
C PRO A 186 -4.47 8.30 15.62
N THR A 187 -5.64 7.85 16.06
CA THR A 187 -6.30 8.37 17.26
C THR A 187 -5.57 8.11 18.57
N ALA A 188 -4.74 7.06 18.64
CA ALA A 188 -3.90 6.78 19.80
C ALA A 188 -2.83 7.88 20.01
N GLY A 189 -2.36 8.48 18.91
CA GLY A 189 -1.42 9.59 18.93
C GLY A 189 -2.03 10.90 19.44
N LEU A 190 -3.37 11.02 19.45
CA LEU A 190 -4.03 12.25 19.90
C LEU A 190 -3.78 12.55 21.37
N HIS A 191 -3.47 11.54 22.19
CA HIS A 191 -3.22 11.71 23.63
C HIS A 191 -1.93 12.49 23.94
N PHE A 192 -1.00 12.54 23.00
CA PHE A 192 0.28 13.21 23.19
C PHE A 192 0.14 14.71 23.05
N THR A 193 0.81 15.42 23.95
CA THR A 193 1.02 16.87 23.88
C THR A 193 2.50 17.15 23.59
N GLU A 194 2.80 18.34 23.06
CA GLU A 194 4.20 18.75 22.86
C GLU A 194 5.00 18.72 24.15
N ALA A 195 4.39 19.12 25.28
CA ALA A 195 5.01 19.08 26.60
C ALA A 195 5.38 17.65 27.02
N LEU A 196 4.47 16.69 26.83
CA LEU A 196 4.72 15.29 27.17
C LEU A 196 5.82 14.68 26.30
N LEU A 197 5.78 14.91 24.98
CA LEU A 197 6.83 14.42 24.07
C LEU A 197 8.20 15.04 24.41
N THR A 198 8.23 16.33 24.75
CA THR A 198 9.45 17.01 25.19
C THR A 198 10.00 16.38 26.48
N GLN A 199 9.13 16.08 27.45
CA GLN A 199 9.52 15.42 28.70
C GLN A 199 10.11 14.03 28.43
N LEU A 200 9.43 13.20 27.63
CA LEU A 200 9.91 11.86 27.26
C LEU A 200 11.28 11.93 26.55
N LYS A 201 11.43 12.85 25.60
CA LYS A 201 12.70 13.07 24.90
C LYS A 201 13.81 13.51 25.86
N SER A 202 13.51 14.36 26.84
CA SER A 202 14.48 14.81 27.85
C SER A 202 14.98 13.69 28.76
N GLN A 203 14.20 12.61 28.91
CA GLN A 203 14.59 11.40 29.63
C GLN A 203 15.42 10.43 28.79
N GLY A 204 15.66 10.73 27.51
CA GLY A 204 16.49 9.92 26.61
C GLY A 204 15.72 8.98 25.68
N LEU A 205 14.38 9.01 25.72
CA LEU A 205 13.53 8.23 24.82
C LEU A 205 13.62 8.76 23.38
N ASP A 206 13.77 7.85 22.41
CA ASP A 206 13.76 8.21 20.98
C ASP A 206 12.35 8.12 20.40
N THR A 207 12.13 8.88 19.33
CA THR A 207 10.94 8.77 18.49
C THR A 207 11.35 8.42 17.06
N ALA A 208 10.64 7.47 16.45
CA ALA A 208 10.68 7.22 15.01
C ALA A 208 9.31 7.53 14.40
N THR A 209 9.27 7.95 13.15
CA THR A 209 8.04 8.26 12.44
C THR A 209 7.79 7.26 11.32
N VAL A 210 6.53 6.90 11.14
CA VAL A 210 6.02 6.23 9.95
C VAL A 210 4.88 7.08 9.40
N THR A 211 4.58 6.96 8.11
CA THR A 211 3.39 7.58 7.55
C THR A 211 2.42 6.49 7.13
N LEU A 212 1.17 6.57 7.57
CA LEU A 212 0.07 5.82 6.97
C LEU A 212 -1.13 6.74 6.81
N HIS A 213 -1.63 6.87 5.59
CA HIS A 213 -2.84 7.62 5.29
C HIS A 213 -4.05 6.76 5.64
N VAL A 214 -4.70 7.11 6.75
CA VAL A 214 -5.81 6.34 7.31
C VAL A 214 -7.08 6.63 6.52
N GLY A 215 -7.67 5.57 5.99
CA GLY A 215 -8.97 5.65 5.33
C GLY A 215 -10.13 5.84 6.32
N LEU A 216 -11.30 6.26 5.84
CA LEU A 216 -12.51 6.25 6.68
C LEU A 216 -13.00 4.83 6.99
N ASP A 217 -12.59 3.86 6.18
CA ASP A 217 -13.09 2.50 6.25
C ASP A 217 -12.39 1.66 7.34
N THR A 218 -11.24 2.12 7.82
CA THR A 218 -10.44 1.54 8.91
C THR A 218 -11.22 1.38 10.22
N PHE A 219 -12.26 2.19 10.40
CA PHE A 219 -13.10 2.19 11.60
C PHE A 219 -14.41 1.41 11.43
N ARG A 220 -14.66 0.80 10.26
CA ARG A 220 -15.90 0.06 10.00
C ARG A 220 -15.89 -1.29 10.73
N PRO A 221 -17.04 -1.73 11.27
CA PRO A 221 -17.17 -3.08 11.80
C PRO A 221 -16.97 -4.13 10.72
N VAL A 222 -16.44 -5.29 11.12
CA VAL A 222 -16.43 -6.50 10.29
C VAL A 222 -17.88 -6.97 10.11
N LYS A 223 -18.26 -7.32 8.89
CA LYS A 223 -19.63 -7.75 8.54
C LYS A 223 -19.73 -9.20 8.11
N VAL A 224 -18.60 -9.88 7.97
CA VAL A 224 -18.51 -11.29 7.59
C VAL A 224 -18.47 -12.16 8.86
N ASP A 225 -18.96 -13.40 8.75
CA ASP A 225 -19.06 -14.30 9.91
C ASP A 225 -17.71 -14.93 10.29
N THR A 226 -16.80 -15.09 9.32
CA THR A 226 -15.43 -15.56 9.56
C THR A 226 -14.41 -14.46 9.30
N LEU A 227 -13.34 -14.41 10.09
CA LEU A 227 -12.30 -13.41 9.91
C LEU A 227 -11.54 -13.63 8.59
N ALA A 228 -11.49 -14.85 8.07
CA ALA A 228 -10.81 -15.18 6.82
C ALA A 228 -11.47 -14.55 5.59
N GLU A 229 -12.78 -14.34 5.62
CA GLU A 229 -13.54 -13.72 4.54
C GLU A 229 -13.43 -12.19 4.53
N HIS A 230 -12.85 -11.58 5.58
CA HIS A 230 -12.79 -10.13 5.67
C HIS A 230 -11.67 -9.58 4.80
N GLN A 231 -12.04 -8.87 3.74
CA GLN A 231 -11.10 -8.10 2.95
C GLN A 231 -10.79 -6.77 3.63
N MET A 232 -9.52 -6.56 3.95
CA MET A 232 -9.02 -5.27 4.42
C MET A 232 -8.95 -4.28 3.26
N HIS A 233 -9.28 -3.04 3.55
CA HIS A 233 -9.00 -1.95 2.63
C HIS A 233 -7.51 -1.63 2.65
N SER A 234 -6.91 -1.52 1.46
CA SER A 234 -5.53 -1.10 1.30
C SER A 234 -5.36 0.36 1.70
N GLU A 235 -4.35 0.62 2.53
CA GLU A 235 -3.95 1.97 2.95
C GLU A 235 -2.51 2.22 2.53
N TRP A 236 -2.24 3.38 1.94
CA TRP A 236 -0.87 3.76 1.60
C TRP A 236 -0.06 4.05 2.87
N CYS A 237 1.18 3.57 2.92
CA CYS A 237 2.11 3.81 4.01
C CYS A 237 3.57 3.88 3.57
N GLN A 238 4.40 4.41 4.46
CA GLN A 238 5.82 4.62 4.28
C GLN A 238 6.58 4.48 5.60
N VAL A 239 7.74 3.83 5.53
CA VAL A 239 8.74 3.71 6.59
C VAL A 239 10.09 4.05 5.98
N ASP A 240 10.65 5.18 6.39
CA ASP A 240 11.93 5.66 5.86
C ASP A 240 13.14 4.97 6.50
N GLU A 241 14.28 5.02 5.82
CA GLU A 241 15.55 4.47 6.31
C GLU A 241 15.97 5.06 7.67
N GLU A 242 15.71 6.34 7.91
CA GLU A 242 15.97 6.99 9.20
C GLU A 242 15.15 6.35 10.33
N ALA A 243 13.87 6.05 10.08
CA ALA A 243 12.99 5.42 11.05
C ALA A 243 13.45 3.99 11.36
N VAL A 244 13.78 3.22 10.31
CA VAL A 244 14.33 1.85 10.45
C VAL A 244 15.64 1.87 11.24
N SER A 245 16.56 2.77 10.91
CA SER A 245 17.85 2.92 11.59
C SER A 245 17.67 3.26 13.07
N THR A 246 16.77 4.20 13.39
CA THR A 246 16.44 4.58 14.78
C THR A 246 15.87 3.40 15.57
N ILE A 247 14.92 2.67 14.98
CA ILE A 247 14.31 1.48 15.58
C ILE A 247 15.35 0.38 15.82
N LYS A 248 16.16 0.04 14.80
CA LYS A 248 17.22 -0.98 14.91
C LYS A 248 18.26 -0.60 15.97
N ARG A 249 18.72 0.66 15.99
CA ARG A 249 19.66 1.17 17.00
C ARG A 249 19.12 1.01 18.42
N ARG A 250 17.87 1.44 18.66
CA ARG A 250 17.25 1.36 19.99
C ARG A 250 17.04 -0.08 20.44
N ARG A 251 16.57 -0.95 19.54
CA ARG A 251 16.47 -2.39 19.79
C ARG A 251 17.82 -3.02 20.14
N SER A 252 18.88 -2.70 19.39
CA SER A 252 20.24 -3.21 19.67
C SER A 252 20.81 -2.73 21.02
N SER A 253 20.29 -1.62 21.55
CA SER A 253 20.66 -1.07 22.85
C SER A 253 19.83 -1.66 24.01
N GLY A 254 18.98 -2.65 23.74
CA GLY A 254 18.08 -3.27 24.71
C GLY A 254 16.79 -2.48 24.97
N GLY A 255 16.50 -1.47 24.15
CA GLY A 255 15.27 -0.70 24.21
C GLY A 255 14.08 -1.43 23.56
N ARG A 256 12.87 -1.15 24.06
CA ARG A 256 11.63 -1.69 23.49
C ARG A 256 11.12 -0.78 22.38
N ILE A 257 10.51 -1.38 21.35
CA ILE A 257 9.83 -0.66 20.28
C ILE A 257 8.34 -0.57 20.62
N ILE A 258 7.86 0.66 20.77
CA ILE A 258 6.51 0.95 21.24
C ILE A 258 5.72 1.57 20.10
N SER A 259 4.79 0.82 19.50
CA SER A 259 3.89 1.38 18.50
C SER A 259 2.82 2.23 19.17
N VAL A 260 2.66 3.47 18.70
CA VAL A 260 1.56 4.35 19.11
C VAL A 260 0.44 4.24 18.08
N GLY A 261 -0.48 3.33 18.36
CA GLY A 261 -1.64 3.02 17.54
C GLY A 261 -1.49 1.74 16.73
N THR A 262 -2.63 1.10 16.48
CA THR A 262 -2.75 -0.12 15.67
C THR A 262 -2.32 0.08 14.23
N THR A 263 -2.51 1.27 13.66
CA THR A 263 -2.03 1.62 12.31
C THR A 263 -0.51 1.57 12.24
N THR A 264 0.19 2.15 13.22
CA THR A 264 1.65 2.10 13.27
C THR A 264 2.15 0.67 13.41
N LEU A 265 1.51 -0.14 14.25
CA LEU A 265 1.83 -1.55 14.37
C LEU A 265 1.69 -2.26 13.02
N ARG A 266 0.56 -2.11 12.33
CA ARG A 266 0.33 -2.71 11.00
C ARG A 266 1.40 -2.30 9.98
N VAL A 267 1.81 -1.04 9.97
CA VAL A 267 2.87 -0.54 9.09
C VAL A 267 4.19 -1.23 9.37
N LEU A 268 4.61 -1.30 10.64
CA LEU A 268 5.88 -1.92 11.00
C LEU A 268 5.90 -3.41 10.67
N GLU A 269 4.81 -4.13 10.95
CA GLU A 269 4.70 -5.56 10.60
C GLU A 269 4.62 -5.77 9.07
N THR A 270 4.03 -4.82 8.32
CA THR A 270 4.08 -4.85 6.85
C THR A 270 5.50 -4.67 6.33
N ALA A 271 6.21 -3.68 6.86
CA ALA A 271 7.61 -3.38 6.53
C ALA A 271 8.59 -4.46 7.04
N ALA A 272 8.12 -5.41 7.85
CA ALA A 272 8.87 -6.54 8.37
C ALA A 272 8.36 -7.91 7.87
N ARG A 273 7.57 -7.95 6.78
CA ARG A 273 7.08 -9.21 6.18
C ARG A 273 8.19 -10.21 5.85
N GLY A 274 9.42 -9.74 5.57
CA GLY A 274 10.60 -10.57 5.37
C GLY A 274 11.29 -11.06 6.66
N GLY A 275 10.65 -10.92 7.82
CA GLY A 275 11.19 -11.27 9.14
C GLY A 275 12.03 -10.17 9.80
N GLU A 276 12.54 -9.22 9.03
CA GLU A 276 13.25 -8.04 9.53
C GLU A 276 12.64 -6.74 9.01
N LEU A 277 12.63 -5.71 9.86
CA LEU A 277 12.18 -4.37 9.47
C LEU A 277 13.11 -3.76 8.41
N GLN A 278 12.54 -3.38 7.28
CA GLN A 278 13.22 -2.70 6.17
C GLN A 278 12.49 -1.40 5.79
N PRO A 279 13.14 -0.46 5.08
CA PRO A 279 12.46 0.67 4.49
C PRO A 279 11.35 0.17 3.56
N PHE A 280 10.19 0.82 3.59
CA PHE A 280 9.02 0.38 2.85
C PHE A 280 8.23 1.59 2.37
N ARG A 281 7.70 1.52 1.14
CA ARG A 281 6.74 2.49 0.61
C ARG A 281 5.76 1.73 -0.27
N GLY A 282 4.47 1.91 -0.02
CA GLY A 282 3.44 1.20 -0.76
C GLY A 282 2.18 1.01 0.07
N SER A 283 1.29 0.13 -0.40
CA SER A 283 0.03 -0.14 0.27
C SER A 283 0.16 -1.28 1.30
N THR A 284 -0.61 -1.18 2.37
CA THR A 284 -0.82 -2.28 3.32
C THR A 284 -2.31 -2.61 3.44
N ASP A 285 -2.61 -3.88 3.23
CA ASP A 285 -3.88 -4.55 3.47
C ASP A 285 -3.76 -5.56 4.62
N LEU A 286 -2.67 -5.50 5.39
CA LEU A 286 -2.35 -6.51 6.40
C LEU A 286 -3.47 -6.61 7.46
N PHE A 287 -4.13 -7.77 7.49
CA PHE A 287 -5.09 -8.11 8.54
C PHE A 287 -4.43 -8.93 9.65
N ILE A 288 -4.13 -8.28 10.77
CA ILE A 288 -3.56 -8.94 11.95
C ILE A 288 -4.68 -9.65 12.72
N ARG A 289 -4.66 -10.99 12.67
CA ARG A 289 -5.62 -11.89 13.31
C ARG A 289 -4.93 -13.20 13.74
N PRO A 290 -5.45 -13.96 14.70
CA PRO A 290 -4.79 -15.18 15.17
C PRO A 290 -4.75 -16.29 14.09
N PRO A 291 -3.68 -17.09 14.04
CA PRO A 291 -2.38 -16.87 14.69
C PRO A 291 -1.60 -15.76 13.96
N PHE A 292 -0.86 -14.94 14.71
CA PHE A 292 0.04 -13.92 14.16
C PHE A 292 1.33 -13.85 14.96
N GLU A 293 2.47 -13.83 14.29
CA GLU A 293 3.78 -13.61 14.89
C GLU A 293 4.20 -12.16 14.70
N PHE A 294 4.54 -11.46 15.78
CA PHE A 294 4.96 -10.07 15.73
C PHE A 294 6.48 -9.98 15.69
N HIS A 295 7.01 -9.31 14.68
CA HIS A 295 8.47 -9.18 14.49
C HIS A 295 9.02 -7.88 15.07
N THR A 296 8.22 -6.82 15.15
CA THR A 296 8.72 -5.46 15.37
C THR A 296 8.25 -4.80 16.65
N THR A 297 7.00 -5.01 17.07
CA THR A 297 6.40 -4.23 18.16
C THR A 297 6.47 -4.96 19.51
N ASP A 298 7.22 -4.41 20.47
CA ASP A 298 7.39 -4.98 21.82
C ASP A 298 6.30 -4.53 22.80
N ALA A 299 5.72 -3.36 22.58
CA ALA A 299 4.62 -2.78 23.35
C ALA A 299 3.72 -1.94 22.44
N LEU A 300 2.44 -1.84 22.80
CA LEU A 300 1.45 -1.12 22.01
C LEU A 300 0.72 -0.13 22.92
N LEU A 301 0.66 1.13 22.50
CA LEU A 301 -0.25 2.14 23.06
C LEU A 301 -1.40 2.33 22.08
N THR A 302 -2.65 2.15 22.51
CA THR A 302 -3.82 2.30 21.62
C THR A 302 -5.06 2.74 22.39
N ASN A 303 -6.15 3.07 21.69
CA ASN A 303 -7.45 3.34 22.30
C ASN A 303 -8.20 2.03 22.61
N PHE A 304 -9.35 2.13 23.28
CA PHE A 304 -10.34 1.06 23.29
C PHE A 304 -11.15 1.04 22.00
N HIS A 305 -11.36 -0.14 21.41
CA HIS A 305 -11.93 -0.33 20.06
C HIS A 305 -13.35 -0.90 20.10
N LEU A 306 -14.16 -0.64 19.08
CA LEU A 306 -15.55 -1.11 19.03
C LEU A 306 -15.64 -2.64 19.02
N PRO A 307 -16.75 -3.22 19.54
CA PRO A 307 -17.05 -4.63 19.35
C PRO A 307 -17.12 -4.96 17.85
N ARG A 308 -16.78 -6.21 17.51
CA ARG A 308 -16.80 -6.73 16.13
C ARG A 308 -15.99 -5.88 15.14
N SER A 309 -14.85 -5.31 15.56
CA SER A 309 -13.96 -4.51 14.72
C SER A 309 -12.62 -5.19 14.47
N THR A 310 -12.00 -4.91 13.32
CA THR A 310 -10.66 -5.41 12.97
C THR A 310 -9.60 -4.95 13.99
N LEU A 311 -9.76 -3.74 14.54
CA LEU A 311 -8.87 -3.22 15.58
C LEU A 311 -8.98 -4.00 16.89
N LEU A 312 -10.19 -4.43 17.27
CA LEU A 312 -10.39 -5.31 18.43
C LEU A 312 -9.73 -6.67 18.22
N VAL A 313 -9.87 -7.24 17.03
CA VAL A 313 -9.19 -8.50 16.64
C VAL A 313 -7.68 -8.35 16.79
N LEU A 314 -7.10 -7.26 16.27
CA LEU A 314 -5.67 -6.98 16.37
C LEU A 314 -5.20 -6.88 17.83
N VAL A 315 -5.88 -6.09 18.67
CA VAL A 315 -5.42 -5.94 20.07
C VAL A 315 -5.60 -7.19 20.90
N ARG A 316 -6.62 -8.03 20.62
CA ARG A 316 -6.76 -9.35 21.27
C ARG A 316 -5.68 -10.32 20.79
N THR A 317 -5.31 -10.25 19.51
CA THR A 317 -4.18 -11.02 18.95
C THR A 317 -2.86 -10.61 19.59
N PHE A 318 -2.60 -9.31 19.75
CA PHE A 318 -1.38 -8.79 20.35
C PHE A 318 -1.31 -9.00 21.87
N GLY A 319 -2.43 -8.76 22.55
CA GLY A 319 -2.52 -8.68 24.00
C GLY A 319 -2.81 -10.02 24.69
N GLY A 320 -3.24 -11.03 23.95
CA GLY A 320 -3.78 -12.26 24.49
C GLY A 320 -5.28 -12.16 24.71
N ASP A 321 -6.01 -13.14 24.17
CA ASP A 321 -7.45 -13.06 23.97
C ASP A 321 -8.24 -12.87 25.28
N GLU A 322 -8.04 -13.76 26.24
CA GLU A 322 -8.71 -13.73 27.55
C GLU A 322 -8.32 -12.48 28.37
N LEU A 323 -7.04 -12.11 28.34
CA LEU A 323 -6.53 -10.97 29.10
C LEU A 323 -7.19 -9.67 28.61
N ILE A 324 -7.30 -9.50 27.29
CA ILE A 324 -7.86 -8.27 26.73
C ILE A 324 -9.37 -8.25 26.91
N GLN A 325 -10.05 -9.39 26.85
CA GLN A 325 -11.47 -9.46 27.19
C GLN A 325 -11.72 -8.98 28.64
N ARG A 326 -10.92 -9.44 29.61
CA ARG A 326 -11.00 -8.95 31.01
C ARG A 326 -10.69 -7.46 31.12
N ALA A 327 -9.65 -6.99 30.43
CA ALA A 327 -9.29 -5.57 30.43
C ALA A 327 -10.42 -4.67 29.90
N TYR A 328 -11.13 -5.10 28.86
CA TYR A 328 -12.28 -4.37 28.33
C TYR A 328 -13.48 -4.38 29.29
N GLN A 329 -13.74 -5.51 29.96
CA GLN A 329 -14.79 -5.60 30.98
C GLN A 329 -14.50 -4.67 32.17
N GLU A 330 -13.26 -4.67 32.67
CA GLU A 330 -12.82 -3.79 33.75
C GLU A 330 -12.91 -2.32 33.34
N ALA A 331 -12.48 -1.98 32.11
CA ALA A 331 -12.61 -0.63 31.58
C ALA A 331 -14.08 -0.15 31.54
N ILE A 332 -15.03 -1.01 31.17
CA ILE A 332 -16.47 -0.69 31.19
C ILE A 332 -16.96 -0.49 32.62
N GLN A 333 -16.59 -1.38 33.55
CA GLN A 333 -16.99 -1.30 34.95
C GLN A 333 -16.48 -0.03 35.64
N GLU A 334 -15.28 0.41 35.26
CA GLU A 334 -14.63 1.59 35.80
C GLU A 334 -14.94 2.87 35.01
N ASP A 335 -15.94 2.86 34.11
CA ASP A 335 -16.36 4.02 33.30
C ASP A 335 -15.22 4.67 32.49
N TYR A 336 -14.32 3.86 31.92
CA TYR A 336 -13.39 4.35 30.90
C TYR A 336 -14.15 4.87 29.69
N ARG A 337 -13.57 5.88 29.05
CA ARG A 337 -14.05 6.45 27.80
C ARG A 337 -13.49 5.66 26.62
N PHE A 338 -14.32 5.32 25.65
CA PHE A 338 -13.94 4.46 24.52
C PHE A 338 -13.67 5.28 23.25
N TYR A 339 -12.94 4.63 22.33
CA TYR A 339 -12.71 5.08 20.95
C TYR A 339 -11.82 6.32 20.79
N SER A 340 -11.96 7.05 19.67
CA SER A 340 -11.00 8.03 19.16
C SER A 340 -10.62 9.12 20.16
N TYR A 341 -11.60 9.66 20.88
CA TYR A 341 -11.40 10.68 21.92
C TYR A 341 -11.47 10.09 23.33
N GLY A 342 -11.49 8.77 23.44
CA GLY A 342 -11.60 8.07 24.70
C GLY A 342 -10.30 8.10 25.50
N ASP A 343 -10.16 7.12 26.37
CA ASP A 343 -8.96 6.80 27.12
C ASP A 343 -8.06 5.85 26.31
N ALA A 344 -6.92 5.48 26.89
CA ALA A 344 -5.89 4.66 26.26
C ALA A 344 -5.63 3.36 27.02
N MET A 345 -4.98 2.43 26.33
CA MET A 345 -4.38 1.21 26.86
C MET A 345 -2.89 1.19 26.53
N LEU A 346 -2.07 0.66 27.44
CA LEU A 346 -0.66 0.36 27.20
C LEU A 346 -0.40 -1.13 27.48
N PHE A 347 -0.11 -1.89 26.43
CA PHE A 347 0.30 -3.29 26.54
C PHE A 347 1.81 -3.38 26.77
N LYS A 348 2.23 -3.92 27.92
CA LYS A 348 3.65 -4.12 28.23
C LYS A 348 4.11 -5.53 27.83
N ASN A 349 5.35 -5.60 27.34
CA ASN A 349 6.20 -6.80 27.14
C ASN A 349 5.65 -7.88 26.20
N LEU A 350 6.36 -8.22 25.12
CA LEU A 350 6.26 -9.56 24.52
C LEU A 350 7.07 -10.51 25.41
N GLY A 351 6.38 -11.37 26.15
CA GLY A 351 7.01 -12.41 26.97
C GLY A 351 7.63 -13.57 26.19
N TYR A 352 7.88 -13.41 24.88
CA TYR A 352 8.65 -14.38 24.12
C TYR A 352 10.12 -13.94 24.09
N PRO A 353 11.07 -14.76 24.55
CA PRO A 353 12.43 -14.59 24.06
C PRO A 353 12.34 -14.76 22.55
N LEU A 354 12.66 -13.72 21.79
CA LEU A 354 13.05 -13.86 20.39
C LEU A 354 14.21 -14.85 20.39
N ARG A 355 13.93 -16.13 20.19
CA ARG A 355 14.95 -17.13 19.89
C ARG A 355 15.49 -16.70 18.53
N LEU A 356 16.62 -16.01 18.52
CA LEU A 356 17.48 -16.04 17.35
C LEU A 356 17.87 -17.52 17.16
N PRO A 357 17.51 -18.19 16.06
CA PRO A 357 18.19 -19.44 15.73
C PRO A 357 19.67 -19.10 15.59
N SER A 358 20.50 -19.74 16.42
CA SER A 358 21.96 -19.70 16.28
C SER A 358 22.33 -20.33 14.94
N VAL A 359 22.56 -19.50 13.93
CA VAL A 359 23.31 -19.92 12.74
C VAL A 359 24.78 -19.72 13.07
N SER A 360 25.50 -20.83 13.21
CA SER A 360 26.96 -20.84 13.33
C SER A 360 27.58 -20.05 12.17
N PRO A 361 28.60 -19.21 12.40
CA PRO A 361 29.24 -18.47 11.32
C PRO A 361 29.93 -19.45 10.35
N PRO A 362 29.88 -19.21 9.03
CA PRO A 362 30.70 -19.95 8.07
C PRO A 362 32.19 -19.66 8.33
N PRO A 363 33.09 -20.61 8.00
CA PRO A 363 34.52 -20.45 8.24
C PRO A 363 35.10 -19.30 7.41
N PRO A 364 36.19 -18.66 7.87
CA PRO A 364 36.75 -17.49 7.19
C PRO A 364 37.37 -17.89 5.84
N PRO A 365 37.22 -17.07 4.79
CA PRO A 365 37.95 -17.28 3.55
C PRO A 365 39.43 -16.98 3.75
N HIS A 366 40.25 -17.86 3.19
CA HIS A 366 41.71 -17.76 3.21
C HIS A 366 42.22 -16.50 2.51
N HIS A 367 43.24 -15.92 3.14
CA HIS A 367 44.09 -14.83 2.66
C HIS A 367 44.50 -14.96 1.19
N CYS A 368 44.34 -13.88 0.43
CA CYS A 368 45.30 -13.49 -0.60
C CYS A 368 45.29 -11.97 -0.79
N GLN A 369 46.39 -11.32 -0.39
CA GLN A 369 46.82 -9.96 -0.77
C GLN A 369 48.36 -10.03 -0.86
N PRO A 370 49.08 -9.05 -1.47
CA PRO A 370 48.63 -7.93 -2.31
C PRO A 370 49.49 -7.73 -3.58
N THR A 371 49.10 -6.80 -4.46
CA THR A 371 50.10 -6.00 -5.19
C THR A 371 49.65 -4.54 -5.33
N ILE A 372 50.62 -3.68 -5.06
CA ILE A 372 50.59 -2.22 -4.93
C ILE A 372 50.72 -1.57 -6.31
N ASN A 373 50.01 -0.46 -6.56
CA ASN A 373 50.68 0.75 -7.08
C ASN A 373 49.85 2.06 -7.02
N ARG A 374 50.42 2.99 -6.24
CA ARG A 374 50.62 4.44 -6.42
C ARG A 374 49.44 5.43 -6.60
N ALA A 375 49.50 6.42 -5.72
CA ALA A 375 48.75 7.67 -5.67
C ALA A 375 49.26 8.76 -6.64
N ILE A 376 48.37 9.70 -7.01
CA ILE A 376 48.68 11.09 -7.39
C ILE A 376 47.59 12.02 -6.79
N LEU A 377 48.02 13.13 -6.18
CA LEU A 377 47.21 14.19 -5.55
C LEU A 377 47.04 15.43 -6.49
N CYS A 378 45.84 16.04 -6.41
CA CYS A 378 45.38 17.47 -6.45
C CYS A 378 46.26 18.60 -7.07
N PRO A 379 45.73 19.74 -7.62
CA PRO A 379 44.79 20.64 -6.87
C PRO A 379 43.90 21.66 -7.67
N ASN A 380 43.14 22.47 -6.90
CA ASN A 380 42.47 23.77 -7.18
C ASN A 380 40.94 23.70 -7.43
N GLY A 381 40.06 24.47 -6.79
CA GLY A 381 40.22 25.66 -5.95
C GLY A 381 39.22 26.77 -6.30
N SER A 382 37.91 26.53 -6.13
CA SER A 382 36.81 27.52 -5.93
C SER A 382 36.48 28.54 -7.06
N PRO A 383 35.41 29.37 -6.95
CA PRO A 383 33.99 29.04 -7.24
C PRO A 383 33.35 30.01 -8.27
N LEU A 384 32.21 29.68 -8.88
CA LEU A 384 31.40 30.67 -9.61
C LEU A 384 29.89 30.53 -9.33
N ARG A 385 29.32 31.61 -8.76
CA ARG A 385 27.90 31.95 -8.79
C ARG A 385 27.49 32.30 -10.23
N THR A 386 26.25 32.00 -10.64
CA THR A 386 25.30 33.01 -11.16
C THR A 386 23.91 32.45 -11.51
N SER A 387 22.92 33.30 -11.20
CA SER A 387 21.58 33.46 -11.79
C SER A 387 20.58 32.30 -11.81
N PHE A 388 19.61 32.40 -10.89
CA PHE A 388 18.23 31.98 -11.12
C PHE A 388 17.62 32.79 -12.28
N ALA A 389 17.12 32.09 -13.29
CA ALA A 389 16.09 32.61 -14.20
C ALA A 389 15.13 31.46 -14.52
N ARG A 390 13.87 31.64 -14.08
CA ARG A 390 12.73 30.78 -14.38
C ARG A 390 12.49 30.75 -15.89
N ILE A 391 12.39 29.57 -16.47
CA ILE A 391 11.62 29.33 -17.69
C ILE A 391 10.68 28.17 -17.39
N ARG A 392 9.38 28.48 -17.46
CA ARG A 392 8.25 27.55 -17.39
C ARG A 392 8.30 26.60 -18.58
N THR A 393 8.11 25.32 -18.33
CA THR A 393 7.72 24.35 -19.35
C THR A 393 6.46 23.62 -18.88
N MET A 394 5.55 23.45 -19.82
CA MET A 394 4.19 22.93 -19.68
C MET A 394 4.21 21.48 -19.14
N SER A 395 3.46 21.19 -18.06
CA SER A 395 3.13 19.82 -17.62
C SER A 395 1.87 19.39 -18.38
N GLN A 396 1.92 18.41 -19.28
CA GLN A 396 2.04 16.96 -19.08
C GLN A 396 0.86 16.37 -18.33
N VAL A 397 -0.18 16.06 -19.12
CA VAL A 397 -1.11 14.95 -18.92
C VAL A 397 -0.34 13.79 -18.30
N GLN A 398 -0.73 13.29 -17.12
CA GLN A 398 -0.15 12.05 -16.59
C GLN A 398 -0.58 10.90 -17.49
N THR A 399 0.25 10.68 -18.48
CA THR A 399 0.12 9.61 -19.43
C THR A 399 0.80 8.41 -18.83
N GLU A 400 0.12 7.26 -18.75
CA GLU A 400 0.77 5.97 -18.47
C GLU A 400 2.06 5.88 -19.29
N ARG A 401 3.23 5.78 -18.66
CA ARG A 401 4.50 5.69 -19.38
C ARG A 401 5.01 4.27 -19.30
N VAL A 402 5.21 3.63 -20.44
CA VAL A 402 5.60 2.23 -20.53
C VAL A 402 7.09 2.09 -20.81
N LEU A 403 7.69 1.02 -20.31
CA LEU A 403 9.10 0.70 -20.53
C LEU A 403 9.32 0.28 -21.98
N VAL A 404 10.19 1.01 -22.69
CA VAL A 404 10.52 0.75 -24.09
C VAL A 404 12.01 0.68 -24.35
N VAL A 405 12.35 0.00 -25.43
CA VAL A 405 13.68 -0.02 -26.05
C VAL A 405 13.56 0.47 -27.50
N PRO A 406 14.53 1.24 -28.05
CA PRO A 406 14.53 1.55 -29.48
C PRO A 406 14.64 0.27 -30.33
N THR A 407 13.79 0.13 -31.34
CA THR A 407 13.79 -1.04 -32.25
C THR A 407 15.16 -1.30 -32.90
N PRO A 408 15.98 -0.28 -33.27
CA PRO A 408 17.34 -0.52 -33.76
C PRO A 408 18.23 -1.25 -32.76
N VAL A 409 18.10 -1.01 -31.45
CA VAL A 409 18.87 -1.73 -30.42
C VAL A 409 18.52 -3.22 -30.43
N PHE A 410 17.23 -3.54 -30.54
CA PHE A 410 16.78 -4.94 -30.70
C PHE A 410 17.37 -5.57 -31.98
N HIS A 411 17.36 -4.85 -33.10
CA HIS A 411 17.91 -5.35 -34.36
C HIS A 411 19.43 -5.56 -34.31
N ASP A 412 20.16 -4.65 -33.65
CA ASP A 412 21.60 -4.71 -33.47
C ASP A 412 22.02 -5.88 -32.57
N ILE A 413 21.23 -6.18 -31.53
CA ILE A 413 21.42 -7.38 -30.71
C ILE A 413 21.15 -8.62 -31.56
N GLY A 414 20.12 -8.61 -32.40
CA GLY A 414 19.79 -9.64 -33.38
C GLY A 414 18.30 -9.72 -33.65
N HIS A 415 17.84 -9.31 -34.83
CA HIS A 415 16.43 -9.47 -35.21
C HIS A 415 16.05 -10.96 -35.33
N PHE A 416 14.85 -11.30 -34.85
CA PHE A 416 14.21 -12.60 -35.08
C PHE A 416 12.68 -12.44 -35.20
N GLN A 417 12.02 -13.39 -35.83
CA GLN A 417 10.55 -13.48 -35.92
C GLN A 417 10.10 -14.78 -35.25
N GLY A 418 9.07 -14.72 -34.40
CA GLY A 418 8.59 -15.85 -33.59
C GLY A 418 9.21 -15.86 -32.19
N PHE A 419 9.86 -16.97 -31.82
CA PHE A 419 10.47 -17.16 -30.49
C PHE A 419 11.98 -17.31 -30.58
N SER A 420 12.71 -16.71 -29.64
CA SER A 420 14.14 -16.95 -29.45
C SER A 420 14.45 -17.51 -28.08
N GLN A 421 15.15 -18.65 -28.02
CA GLN A 421 15.61 -19.29 -26.77
C GLN A 421 16.86 -18.62 -26.16
N ASP A 422 17.49 -17.66 -26.86
CA ASP A 422 18.73 -17.02 -26.42
C ASP A 422 18.47 -15.87 -25.43
N ALA A 423 17.73 -16.18 -24.35
CA ALA A 423 17.25 -15.18 -23.39
C ALA A 423 18.38 -14.30 -22.85
N GLN A 424 19.50 -14.92 -22.47
CA GLN A 424 20.64 -14.22 -21.87
C GLN A 424 21.21 -13.13 -22.78
N ARG A 425 21.42 -13.43 -24.08
CA ARG A 425 21.92 -12.45 -25.05
C ARG A 425 21.04 -11.21 -25.12
N TYR A 426 19.73 -11.40 -25.16
CA TYR A 426 18.78 -10.29 -25.26
C TYR A 426 18.64 -9.55 -23.93
N LEU A 427 18.58 -10.23 -22.79
CA LEU A 427 18.53 -9.55 -21.48
C LEU A 427 19.77 -8.68 -21.25
N ASP A 428 20.97 -9.23 -21.53
CA ASP A 428 22.25 -8.52 -21.38
C ASP A 428 22.36 -7.31 -22.31
N GLY A 429 21.62 -7.30 -23.41
CA GLY A 429 21.57 -6.20 -24.37
C GLY A 429 20.46 -5.20 -24.09
N LEU A 430 19.21 -5.66 -23.94
CA LEU A 430 18.01 -4.83 -23.85
C LEU A 430 17.86 -4.14 -22.49
N LEU A 431 18.21 -4.82 -21.39
CA LEU A 431 17.98 -4.31 -20.04
C LEU A 431 19.09 -3.40 -19.50
N ARG A 432 19.95 -2.89 -20.39
CA ARG A 432 20.95 -1.88 -20.02
C ARG A 432 20.29 -0.52 -19.84
N ASP A 433 20.69 0.21 -18.81
CA ASP A 433 20.18 1.56 -18.50
C ASP A 433 20.20 2.51 -19.72
N GLU A 434 21.24 2.41 -20.55
CA GLU A 434 21.44 3.25 -21.74
C GLU A 434 20.46 2.94 -22.89
N HIS A 435 19.80 1.78 -22.88
CA HIS A 435 18.87 1.35 -23.91
C HIS A 435 17.40 1.47 -23.50
N LEU A 436 17.13 1.57 -22.20
CA LEU A 436 15.78 1.64 -21.66
C LEU A 436 15.31 3.09 -21.50
N SER A 437 14.04 3.33 -21.81
CA SER A 437 13.39 4.59 -21.47
C SER A 437 11.92 4.36 -21.20
N PHE A 438 11.32 5.20 -20.37
CA PHE A 438 9.87 5.23 -20.20
C PHE A 438 9.26 6.26 -21.15
N ARG A 439 8.23 5.87 -21.90
CA ARG A 439 7.52 6.77 -22.84
C ARG A 439 6.03 6.68 -22.64
N ALA A 440 5.35 7.80 -22.85
CA ALA A 440 3.89 7.87 -22.82
C ALA A 440 3.31 6.79 -23.75
N ARG A 441 2.45 5.92 -23.22
CA ARG A 441 1.90 4.75 -23.92
C ARG A 441 1.25 5.13 -25.24
N HIS A 442 0.39 6.16 -25.22
CA HIS A 442 -0.27 6.63 -26.43
C HIS A 442 0.71 7.13 -27.52
N GLU A 443 1.94 7.51 -27.15
CA GLU A 443 2.97 7.93 -28.13
C GLU A 443 3.67 6.72 -28.77
N VAL A 444 3.69 5.57 -28.11
CA VAL A 444 4.43 4.37 -28.55
C VAL A 444 3.54 3.20 -28.97
N GLU A 445 2.23 3.28 -28.76
CA GLU A 445 1.25 2.24 -29.11
C GLU A 445 1.09 2.06 -30.63
N GLU A 446 1.50 3.05 -31.43
CA GLU A 446 1.52 3.01 -32.89
C GLU A 446 2.91 3.35 -33.50
N ASP A 447 3.95 3.55 -32.68
CA ASP A 447 5.30 3.91 -33.14
C ASP A 447 6.25 2.69 -33.19
N PRO A 448 6.52 2.11 -34.38
CA PRO A 448 7.41 0.95 -34.54
C PRO A 448 8.89 1.28 -34.32
N SER A 449 9.23 2.55 -34.07
CA SER A 449 10.60 2.95 -33.68
C SER A 449 10.98 2.45 -32.30
N PHE A 450 9.99 2.04 -31.48
CA PHE A 450 10.18 1.49 -30.16
C PHE A 450 9.49 0.13 -30.01
N LYS A 451 10.11 -0.74 -29.20
CA LYS A 451 9.53 -1.96 -28.69
C LYS A 451 9.20 -1.78 -27.21
N GLN A 452 7.94 -1.95 -26.86
CA GLN A 452 7.45 -1.98 -25.49
C GLN A 452 7.77 -3.36 -24.91
N LEU A 453 8.49 -3.39 -23.79
CA LEU A 453 8.90 -4.65 -23.16
C LEU A 453 7.75 -5.20 -22.32
N ILE A 454 7.28 -6.40 -22.67
CA ILE A 454 6.17 -7.07 -21.99
C ILE A 454 6.69 -8.31 -21.27
N PRO A 455 6.75 -8.33 -19.92
CA PRO A 455 6.90 -9.57 -19.18
C PRO A 455 5.75 -10.52 -19.53
N TYR A 456 6.07 -11.76 -19.85
CA TYR A 456 5.07 -12.77 -20.23
C TYR A 456 5.36 -14.08 -19.48
N VAL A 457 4.57 -14.37 -18.45
CA VAL A 457 4.84 -15.47 -17.51
C VAL A 457 3.91 -16.64 -17.74
N ILE A 458 4.51 -17.83 -17.85
CA ILE A 458 3.84 -19.11 -17.99
C ILE A 458 4.04 -19.89 -16.70
N PHE A 459 2.96 -20.36 -16.08
CA PHE A 459 3.04 -21.21 -14.90
C PHE A 459 3.00 -22.68 -15.32
N ARG A 460 4.02 -23.45 -14.91
CA ARG A 460 4.10 -24.90 -15.17
C ARG A 460 4.06 -25.67 -13.86
N TYR A 461 3.27 -26.73 -13.84
CA TYR A 461 3.17 -27.67 -12.73
C TYR A 461 3.41 -29.09 -13.23
N THR A 462 4.33 -29.83 -12.62
CA THR A 462 4.53 -31.25 -12.92
C THR A 462 3.61 -32.09 -12.03
N ASP A 463 2.52 -32.59 -12.61
CA ASP A 463 1.58 -33.47 -11.94
C ASP A 463 2.11 -34.92 -11.90
N PRO A 464 2.13 -35.60 -10.74
CA PRO A 464 2.65 -36.97 -10.63
C PRO A 464 1.95 -38.02 -11.50
N GLN A 465 0.71 -37.76 -11.94
CA GLN A 465 -0.10 -38.71 -12.73
C GLN A 465 -0.23 -38.28 -14.19
N ASN A 466 -0.25 -36.97 -14.45
CA ASN A 466 -0.58 -36.40 -15.77
C ASN A 466 0.62 -35.75 -16.48
N GLY A 467 1.80 -35.71 -15.86
CA GLY A 467 2.99 -35.10 -16.44
C GLY A 467 2.98 -33.58 -16.32
N ASP A 468 3.68 -32.90 -17.23
CA ASP A 468 3.77 -31.44 -17.21
C ASP A 468 2.46 -30.78 -17.68
N MET A 469 1.97 -29.86 -16.85
CA MET A 469 0.73 -29.11 -17.03
C MET A 469 1.06 -27.62 -17.08
N VAL A 470 0.32 -26.85 -17.87
CA VAL A 470 0.47 -25.39 -17.96
C VAL A 470 -0.83 -24.71 -17.58
N PHE A 471 -0.72 -23.62 -16.81
CA PHE A 471 -1.86 -22.79 -16.46
C PHE A 471 -2.37 -22.05 -17.71
N GLN A 472 -3.67 -22.14 -17.95
CA GLN A 472 -4.34 -21.46 -19.04
C GLN A 472 -5.61 -20.77 -18.54
N TYR A 473 -6.08 -19.78 -19.29
CA TYR A 473 -7.30 -19.05 -18.98
C TYR A 473 -7.94 -18.45 -20.25
N THR A 474 -9.20 -18.05 -20.15
CA THR A 474 -9.94 -17.33 -21.20
C THR A 474 -10.18 -15.89 -20.75
N ARG A 475 -9.74 -14.91 -21.55
CA ARG A 475 -9.94 -13.47 -21.25
C ARG A 475 -11.42 -13.08 -21.41
N GLY A 476 -12.00 -12.49 -20.37
CA GLY A 476 -13.35 -11.92 -20.39
C GLY A 476 -13.44 -10.58 -21.12
N THR A 477 -14.61 -9.94 -21.04
CA THR A 477 -14.93 -8.72 -21.81
C THR A 477 -14.53 -7.40 -21.12
N GLY A 478 -13.98 -7.45 -19.90
CA GLY A 478 -13.61 -6.25 -19.13
C GLY A 478 -12.10 -5.97 -19.01
N GLN A 479 -11.22 -6.81 -19.55
CA GLN A 479 -9.77 -6.62 -19.50
C GLN A 479 -9.14 -6.37 -20.88
N GLY A 480 -8.20 -5.41 -20.93
CA GLY A 480 -7.26 -5.21 -22.05
C GLY A 480 -7.90 -4.81 -23.38
N GLU A 481 -7.08 -4.78 -24.44
CA GLU A 481 -7.53 -4.44 -25.80
C GLU A 481 -8.69 -5.34 -26.24
N GLY A 482 -9.80 -4.72 -26.66
CA GLY A 482 -11.05 -5.45 -26.94
C GLY A 482 -11.03 -6.48 -28.07
N ARG A 483 -9.89 -6.64 -28.76
CA ARG A 483 -9.63 -7.69 -29.76
C ARG A 483 -9.23 -9.04 -29.17
N LEU A 484 -8.85 -9.11 -27.89
CA LEU A 484 -8.44 -10.34 -27.20
C LEU A 484 -9.58 -11.06 -26.47
N HIS A 485 -10.77 -10.46 -26.43
CA HIS A 485 -11.94 -11.06 -25.77
C HIS A 485 -12.28 -12.44 -26.35
N ARG A 486 -12.49 -13.43 -25.47
CA ARG A 486 -12.85 -14.83 -25.78
C ARG A 486 -11.74 -15.68 -26.42
N LYS A 487 -10.49 -15.23 -26.45
CA LYS A 487 -9.35 -16.10 -26.78
C LYS A 487 -8.73 -16.67 -25.50
N ARG A 488 -8.17 -17.87 -25.63
CA ARG A 488 -7.43 -18.53 -24.55
C ARG A 488 -6.00 -17.98 -24.50
N SER A 489 -5.42 -17.94 -23.32
CA SER A 489 -4.02 -17.58 -23.11
C SER A 489 -3.36 -18.54 -22.12
N ILE A 490 -2.06 -18.78 -22.30
CA ILE A 490 -1.19 -19.51 -21.36
C ILE A 490 -0.21 -18.57 -20.64
N GLY A 491 -0.23 -17.28 -20.96
CA GLY A 491 0.70 -16.32 -20.38
C GLY A 491 0.00 -15.12 -19.76
N ILE A 492 0.56 -14.68 -18.65
CA ILE A 492 0.14 -13.51 -17.89
C ILE A 492 1.17 -12.42 -18.12
N GLY A 493 0.72 -11.24 -18.53
CA GLY A 493 1.64 -10.21 -18.95
C GLY A 493 0.97 -8.93 -19.42
N GLY A 494 1.67 -7.82 -19.21
CA GLY A 494 1.25 -6.47 -19.56
C GLY A 494 2.39 -5.47 -19.44
N HIS A 495 2.06 -4.18 -19.51
CA HIS A 495 3.04 -3.11 -19.61
C HIS A 495 3.75 -2.82 -18.27
N ILE A 496 5.02 -2.46 -18.32
CA ILE A 496 5.77 -1.98 -17.15
C ILE A 496 5.68 -0.45 -17.10
N SER A 497 5.07 0.10 -16.05
CA SER A 497 4.85 1.55 -15.90
C SER A 497 6.03 2.26 -15.25
N SER A 498 6.27 3.53 -15.59
CA SER A 498 7.31 4.36 -14.96
C SER A 498 7.04 4.65 -13.49
N GLU A 499 5.77 4.58 -13.09
CA GLU A 499 5.36 4.70 -11.69
C GLU A 499 5.85 3.52 -10.85
N ASP A 500 6.13 2.38 -11.49
CA ASP A 500 6.58 1.14 -10.84
C ASP A 500 8.09 1.14 -10.56
N ALA A 501 8.86 1.97 -11.28
CA ALA A 501 10.32 1.88 -11.24
C ALA A 501 10.97 2.63 -10.08
N ASP A 502 10.26 3.46 -9.30
CA ASP A 502 10.79 4.20 -8.14
C ASP A 502 12.14 4.91 -8.41
N ASN A 503 12.26 5.58 -9.57
CA ASN A 503 13.50 6.18 -10.11
C ASN A 503 14.67 5.22 -10.41
N ARG A 504 14.46 3.90 -10.39
CA ARG A 504 15.42 2.88 -10.81
C ARG A 504 15.37 2.67 -12.31
N THR A 505 16.47 2.23 -12.88
CA THR A 505 16.64 1.95 -14.31
C THR A 505 17.10 0.51 -14.52
N GLY A 506 17.13 0.05 -15.77
CA GLY A 506 17.77 -1.22 -16.09
C GLY A 506 16.96 -2.45 -15.70
N THR A 507 17.66 -3.54 -15.41
CA THR A 507 17.07 -4.82 -15.00
C THR A 507 16.15 -4.70 -13.78
N ALA A 508 16.47 -3.83 -12.81
CA ALA A 508 15.68 -3.68 -11.60
C ALA A 508 14.28 -3.10 -11.89
N ALA A 509 14.15 -2.17 -12.83
CA ALA A 509 12.86 -1.62 -13.23
C ALA A 509 11.98 -2.69 -13.92
N TYR A 510 12.60 -3.56 -14.72
CA TYR A 510 11.92 -4.68 -15.37
C TYR A 510 11.40 -5.72 -14.35
N GLU A 511 12.24 -6.13 -13.40
CA GLU A 511 11.87 -7.13 -12.39
C GLU A 511 10.74 -6.66 -11.46
N ILE A 512 10.75 -5.38 -11.05
CA ILE A 512 9.69 -4.80 -10.22
C ILE A 512 8.36 -4.74 -10.99
N GLY A 513 8.39 -4.28 -12.24
CA GLY A 513 7.20 -4.21 -13.09
C GLY A 513 6.59 -5.60 -13.35
N LEU A 514 7.44 -6.60 -13.62
CA LEU A 514 7.02 -7.99 -13.74
C LEU A 514 6.31 -8.50 -12.48
N GLN A 515 6.86 -8.24 -11.29
CA GLN A 515 6.26 -8.68 -10.04
C GLN A 515 4.91 -8.00 -9.77
N ARG A 516 4.78 -6.70 -10.05
CA ARG A 516 3.51 -5.97 -9.93
C ARG A 516 2.46 -6.58 -10.85
N GLU A 517 2.78 -6.72 -12.13
CA GLU A 517 1.86 -7.22 -13.16
C GLU A 517 1.30 -8.60 -12.78
N LEU A 518 2.18 -9.53 -12.36
CA LEU A 518 1.76 -10.83 -11.85
C LEU A 518 0.85 -10.72 -10.63
N SER A 519 1.16 -9.82 -9.70
CA SER A 519 0.42 -9.68 -8.44
C SER A 519 -0.97 -9.08 -8.61
N GLU A 520 -1.21 -8.37 -9.71
CA GLU A 520 -2.52 -7.82 -10.07
C GLU A 520 -3.40 -8.88 -10.73
N GLU A 521 -2.87 -9.66 -11.67
CA GLU A 521 -3.66 -10.62 -12.44
C GLU A 521 -3.90 -11.94 -11.69
N VAL A 522 -2.92 -12.43 -10.91
CA VAL A 522 -3.01 -13.76 -10.26
C VAL A 522 -2.56 -13.79 -8.80
N ALA A 523 -3.15 -14.70 -8.03
CA ALA A 523 -2.68 -15.12 -6.73
C ALA A 523 -1.89 -16.43 -6.89
N ILE A 524 -0.63 -16.40 -6.46
CA ILE A 524 0.31 -17.53 -6.47
C ILE A 524 0.43 -18.01 -5.02
N GLU A 525 -0.24 -19.11 -4.68
CA GLU A 525 -0.29 -19.67 -3.30
C GLU A 525 0.61 -20.90 -3.15
N THR A 526 1.77 -20.86 -3.81
CA THR A 526 2.73 -21.97 -3.88
C THR A 526 4.13 -21.41 -4.07
N GLU A 527 5.14 -22.12 -3.57
CA GLU A 527 6.52 -21.89 -3.96
C GLU A 527 6.70 -22.19 -5.46
N PHE A 528 7.64 -21.50 -6.10
CA PHE A 528 7.99 -21.70 -7.51
C PHE A 528 9.46 -21.39 -7.77
N ASP A 529 10.00 -22.02 -8.82
CA ASP A 529 11.30 -21.66 -9.39
C ASP A 529 11.07 -20.84 -10.67
N ALA A 530 11.59 -19.61 -10.72
CA ALA A 530 11.41 -18.72 -11.87
C ALA A 530 12.63 -18.76 -12.80
N SER A 531 12.38 -18.81 -14.12
CA SER A 531 13.44 -18.74 -15.13
C SER A 531 12.97 -17.95 -16.35
N CYS A 532 13.84 -17.09 -16.89
CA CYS A 532 13.62 -16.48 -18.20
C CYS A 532 14.06 -17.45 -19.29
N VAL A 533 13.15 -17.84 -20.17
CA VAL A 533 13.35 -18.93 -21.13
C VAL A 533 13.45 -18.46 -22.59
N GLY A 534 13.11 -17.21 -22.86
CA GLY A 534 13.26 -16.64 -24.20
C GLY A 534 12.51 -15.34 -24.42
N LEU A 535 12.44 -14.92 -25.67
CA LEU A 535 11.71 -13.72 -26.10
C LEU A 535 10.77 -14.03 -27.26
N ILE A 536 9.68 -13.27 -27.35
CA ILE A 536 8.70 -13.31 -28.44
C ILE A 536 8.77 -12.01 -29.22
N ASN A 537 8.94 -12.10 -30.54
CA ASN A 537 8.78 -10.98 -31.46
C ASN A 537 7.83 -11.39 -32.61
N ASP A 538 6.88 -10.52 -32.94
CA ASP A 538 5.96 -10.74 -34.06
C ASP A 538 5.71 -9.44 -34.84
N ASP A 539 6.54 -9.16 -35.85
CA ASP A 539 6.40 -7.95 -36.66
C ASP A 539 5.26 -8.00 -37.70
N ASP A 540 4.57 -9.14 -37.85
CA ASP A 540 3.50 -9.31 -38.84
C ASP A 540 2.17 -8.72 -38.36
N THR A 541 2.03 -8.43 -37.06
CA THR A 541 0.83 -7.82 -36.48
C THR A 541 1.08 -6.37 -36.07
N GLU A 542 0.04 -5.53 -36.11
CA GLU A 542 0.18 -4.12 -35.67
C GLU A 542 0.62 -4.00 -34.21
N VAL A 543 0.18 -4.96 -33.38
CA VAL A 543 0.53 -5.07 -31.95
C VAL A 543 1.98 -5.48 -31.80
N GLY A 544 2.39 -6.57 -32.46
CA GLY A 544 3.71 -7.13 -32.24
C GLY A 544 4.82 -6.26 -32.84
N ARG A 545 4.53 -5.40 -33.83
CA ARG A 545 5.48 -4.38 -34.31
C ARG A 545 5.96 -3.43 -33.22
N VAL A 546 5.15 -3.19 -32.19
CA VAL A 546 5.48 -2.28 -31.08
C VAL A 546 5.69 -3.00 -29.75
N HIS A 547 5.56 -4.32 -29.67
CA HIS A 547 5.74 -5.10 -28.44
C HIS A 547 6.83 -6.16 -28.58
N LEU A 548 7.58 -6.40 -27.50
CA LEU A 548 8.58 -7.45 -27.39
C LEU A 548 8.35 -8.21 -26.08
N GLY A 549 7.95 -9.48 -26.18
CA GLY A 549 7.66 -10.33 -25.03
C GLY A 549 8.93 -10.91 -24.44
N ILE A 550 9.11 -10.84 -23.12
CA ILE A 550 10.18 -11.53 -22.39
C ILE A 550 9.52 -12.65 -21.58
N VAL A 551 9.82 -13.89 -21.95
CA VAL A 551 9.08 -15.06 -21.49
C VAL A 551 9.74 -15.70 -20.29
N HIS A 552 8.96 -15.88 -19.23
CA HIS A 552 9.39 -16.60 -18.04
C HIS A 552 8.55 -17.85 -17.82
N ILE A 553 9.18 -18.91 -17.34
CA ILE A 553 8.49 -20.08 -16.78
C ILE A 553 8.64 -20.06 -15.26
N TYR A 554 7.50 -20.13 -14.58
CA TYR A 554 7.41 -20.27 -13.13
C TYR A 554 6.99 -21.71 -12.84
N ASP A 555 7.95 -22.53 -12.41
CA ASP A 555 7.76 -23.93 -12.05
C ASP A 555 7.20 -24.05 -10.64
N VAL A 556 5.88 -24.14 -10.53
CA VAL A 556 5.17 -24.16 -9.24
C VAL A 556 5.21 -25.54 -8.59
N LYS A 557 5.31 -25.59 -7.26
CA LYS A 557 5.32 -26.84 -6.49
C LYS A 557 3.92 -27.45 -6.31
N GLN A 558 2.87 -26.65 -6.38
CA GLN A 558 1.47 -27.06 -6.32
C GLN A 558 0.65 -26.31 -7.37
N PRO A 559 -0.46 -26.85 -7.88
CA PRO A 559 -1.31 -26.17 -8.87
C PRO A 559 -2.20 -25.11 -8.21
N ALA A 560 -1.61 -24.24 -7.39
CA ALA A 560 -2.29 -23.23 -6.56
C ALA A 560 -2.14 -21.82 -7.17
N ILE A 561 -2.56 -21.69 -8.43
CA ILE A 561 -2.65 -20.42 -9.15
C ILE A 561 -4.13 -20.09 -9.35
N SER A 562 -4.56 -18.89 -8.95
CA SER A 562 -5.92 -18.43 -9.15
C SER A 562 -5.96 -17.01 -9.71
N PRO A 563 -6.86 -16.70 -10.67
CA PRO A 563 -7.07 -15.33 -11.11
C PRO A 563 -7.62 -14.46 -9.98
N ARG A 564 -7.12 -13.22 -9.86
CA ARG A 564 -7.64 -12.23 -8.90
C ARG A 564 -8.85 -11.47 -9.44
N GLU A 565 -8.99 -11.41 -10.75
CA GLU A 565 -10.09 -10.73 -11.42
C GLU A 565 -11.27 -11.65 -11.73
N THR A 566 -12.49 -11.11 -11.59
CA THR A 566 -13.73 -11.84 -11.89
C THR A 566 -13.96 -12.05 -13.39
N ASP A 567 -13.16 -11.39 -14.23
CA ASP A 567 -13.31 -11.39 -15.69
C ASP A 567 -12.39 -12.41 -16.37
N ILE A 568 -11.52 -13.10 -15.63
CA ILE A 568 -10.78 -14.25 -16.13
C ILE A 568 -11.64 -15.50 -15.94
N ALA A 569 -12.04 -16.13 -17.04
CA ALA A 569 -12.89 -17.32 -17.05
C ALA A 569 -12.10 -18.57 -17.40
N GLU A 570 -12.64 -19.75 -17.03
CA GLU A 570 -12.09 -21.07 -17.42
C GLU A 570 -10.60 -21.26 -17.07
N ALA A 571 -10.15 -20.65 -15.97
CA ALA A 571 -8.75 -20.73 -15.54
C ALA A 571 -8.41 -22.07 -14.88
N GLY A 572 -7.24 -22.62 -15.19
CA GLY A 572 -6.73 -23.84 -14.55
C GLY A 572 -5.54 -24.46 -15.28
N PHE A 573 -4.94 -25.48 -14.67
CA PHE A 573 -3.85 -26.26 -15.27
C PHE A 573 -4.40 -27.31 -16.24
N GLU A 574 -3.83 -27.37 -17.44
CA GLU A 574 -4.18 -28.36 -18.47
C GLU A 574 -2.91 -29.08 -18.98
N PRO A 575 -3.00 -30.38 -19.36
CA PRO A 575 -1.86 -31.10 -19.89
C PRO A 575 -1.35 -30.47 -21.20
N ILE A 576 -0.03 -30.42 -21.36
CA ILE A 576 0.62 -29.83 -22.55
C ILE A 576 0.07 -30.41 -23.86
N ASP A 577 -0.13 -31.73 -23.95
CA ASP A 577 -0.66 -32.38 -25.15
C ASP A 577 -2.05 -31.87 -25.54
N ALA A 578 -2.89 -31.55 -24.55
CA ALA A 578 -4.23 -31.01 -24.78
C ALA A 578 -4.19 -29.55 -25.22
N LEU A 579 -3.24 -28.77 -24.71
CA LEU A 579 -2.99 -27.39 -25.13
C LEU A 579 -2.51 -27.34 -26.58
N LEU A 580 -1.54 -28.17 -26.95
CA LEU A 580 -1.01 -28.29 -28.32
C LEU A 580 -2.10 -28.73 -29.31
N ALA A 581 -2.95 -29.69 -28.94
CA ALA A 581 -4.08 -30.12 -29.77
C ALA A 581 -5.09 -29.00 -30.05
N ASN A 582 -5.19 -28.02 -29.15
CA ASN A 582 -6.12 -26.89 -29.23
C ASN A 582 -5.44 -25.55 -29.53
N GLN A 583 -4.18 -25.55 -29.98
CA GLN A 583 -3.32 -24.36 -30.15
C GLN A 583 -4.04 -23.21 -30.88
N LYS A 584 -4.83 -23.50 -31.93
CA LYS A 584 -5.54 -22.48 -32.73
C LYS A 584 -6.58 -21.64 -31.95
N GLN A 585 -6.98 -22.07 -30.76
CA GLN A 585 -7.93 -21.36 -29.88
C GLN A 585 -7.24 -20.29 -29.01
N PHE A 586 -5.91 -20.31 -28.96
CA PHE A 586 -5.11 -19.39 -28.17
C PHE A 586 -4.78 -18.11 -28.92
N GLU A 587 -4.39 -17.06 -28.21
CA GLU A 587 -3.82 -15.84 -28.79
C GLU A 587 -2.43 -16.09 -29.40
N THR A 588 -1.97 -15.17 -30.27
CA THR A 588 -0.77 -15.37 -31.10
C THR A 588 0.48 -15.69 -30.28
N TRP A 589 0.75 -14.95 -29.19
CA TRP A 589 1.92 -15.20 -28.33
C TRP A 589 1.83 -16.53 -27.60
N SER A 590 0.64 -16.91 -27.14
CA SER A 590 0.38 -18.24 -26.58
C SER A 590 0.65 -19.34 -27.61
N GLN A 591 0.24 -19.18 -28.86
CA GLN A 591 0.53 -20.14 -29.94
C GLN A 591 2.03 -20.28 -30.18
N ILE A 592 2.76 -19.16 -30.24
CA ILE A 592 4.22 -19.13 -30.44
C ILE A 592 4.93 -19.85 -29.27
N CYS A 593 4.55 -19.56 -28.02
CA CYS A 593 5.12 -20.21 -26.86
C CYS A 593 4.80 -21.70 -26.79
N LEU A 594 3.56 -22.10 -27.10
CA LEU A 594 3.17 -23.52 -27.13
C LEU A 594 4.05 -24.31 -28.10
N GLU A 595 4.24 -23.80 -29.31
CA GLU A 595 5.09 -24.46 -30.32
C GLU A 595 6.57 -24.45 -29.94
N ALA A 596 7.10 -23.32 -29.46
CA ALA A 596 8.53 -23.16 -29.24
C ALA A 596 9.06 -23.82 -27.94
N LEU A 597 8.22 -23.89 -26.90
CA LEU A 597 8.60 -24.39 -25.58
C LEU A 597 8.13 -25.83 -25.34
N PHE A 598 7.05 -26.25 -25.99
CA PHE A 598 6.37 -27.50 -25.68
C PHE A 598 6.03 -28.38 -26.90
N GLY A 599 6.19 -27.85 -28.13
CA GLY A 599 5.78 -28.49 -29.39
C GLY A 599 6.80 -29.36 -30.10
#